data_AF-A0A9J6EA58-F1
#
_entry.id   AF-A0A9J6EA58-F1
#
_cell.length_a   1.000
_cell.length_b   1.000
_cell.length_c   1.000
_cell.angle_alpha   90.00
_cell.angle_beta   90.00
_cell.angle_gamma   90.00
#
_symmetry.space_group_name_H-M   'P 1'
#
loop_
_entity.id
_entity.type
_entity.pdbx_description
1 polymer ?
#
loop_
_entity_poly.entity_id
_entity_poly.type
_entity_poly.pdbx_seq_one_letter_code
_entity_poly.pdbx_strand_id
1 'polypeptide(L)'
;MERYAGQLHRIMPVVKRTHAVVLIQPVFTVFTAKVFTKKAMQSVQVEPEVRPSWGPEASDSSSSSPSVRGGKRKLFSGFQLFFQKQEPLLHILHVELIVLVQRVLSRFLRHEAFADKSAEQLKRLDVMGASLWKSRPEVGTDTEKSMLEWDSSEKKRFYLGARAFYLACAKDLLQKLPLDNRVLQSASLLNWQSTNVESKVRALKYLVSQLPQVIKHEEVSSAIDEWHMLKCDSNSDLLALGGERIDVRWGKIFELKSPGGQPKYPLLSRLVKCLLCLPHGNADCERGFSENKRFYENRYSLCIASINGLRQTKTYLRRYDGDATKVPLSTELLQSVRRSRARYTERTASAQQSRKRLGDQDTGADVDEKQLRKNLEEKVTSSRALLKRAEDIISSGLRSKSLEQVEAGQTLLAEGNSASSQTLSQLEELSKKSSVTVAHHSSCDACVSSLATPPPPKRTSCYMSCSSNATV
;
A
#
# COMPACT_ATOMS: atom_id res chain seq x y z
N MET A 1 -1.49 4.76 7.07
CA MET A 1 -1.28 4.86 5.60
C MET A 1 -0.38 6.05 5.28
N GLU A 2 -0.66 7.26 5.77
CA GLU A 2 0.22 8.44 5.61
C GLU A 2 1.61 8.27 6.25
N ARG A 3 1.72 7.57 7.39
CA ARG A 3 3.01 7.26 8.03
C ARG A 3 3.97 6.37 7.20
N TYR A 4 3.44 5.56 6.27
CA TYR A 4 4.26 4.70 5.39
C TYR A 4 4.62 5.38 4.06
N ALA A 5 3.78 6.30 3.58
CA ALA A 5 4.11 7.15 2.43
C ALA A 5 5.33 8.05 2.72
N GLY A 6 5.46 8.53 3.96
CA GLY A 6 6.62 9.31 4.40
C GLY A 6 7.95 8.54 4.48
N GLN A 7 7.92 7.22 4.71
CA GLN A 7 9.13 6.39 4.81
C GLN A 7 9.69 5.96 3.44
N LEU A 8 8.83 5.71 2.45
CA LEU A 8 9.26 5.46 1.06
C LEU A 8 9.95 6.68 0.43
N HIS A 9 9.62 7.89 0.89
CA HIS A 9 10.22 9.14 0.43
C HIS A 9 11.68 9.35 0.86
N ARG A 10 12.18 8.59 1.85
CA ARG A 10 13.57 8.68 2.34
C ARG A 10 14.53 7.66 1.71
N ILE A 11 14.05 6.68 0.95
CA ILE A 11 14.85 5.54 0.47
C ILE A 11 15.35 5.72 -0.98
N MET A 12 14.88 6.75 -1.70
CA MET A 12 15.32 7.00 -3.08
C MET A 12 15.87 8.44 -3.23
N PRO A 13 17.19 8.65 -3.14
CA PRO A 13 17.79 9.87 -3.65
C PRO A 13 17.92 9.74 -5.18
N VAL A 14 17.43 10.74 -5.90
CA VAL A 14 17.52 10.93 -7.37
C VAL A 14 16.46 10.19 -8.21
N VAL A 15 15.20 10.58 -8.09
CA VAL A 15 14.22 10.49 -9.21
C VAL A 15 13.42 11.78 -9.27
N LYS A 16 13.52 12.52 -10.38
CA LYS A 16 12.73 13.74 -10.63
C LYS A 16 11.23 13.43 -10.49
N ARG A 17 10.55 14.26 -9.71
CA ARG A 17 9.30 13.99 -8.96
C ARG A 17 8.00 13.83 -9.76
N THR A 18 7.99 13.81 -11.09
CA THR A 18 6.74 13.87 -11.87
C THR A 18 6.44 12.64 -12.73
N HIS A 19 7.44 11.86 -13.16
CA HIS A 19 7.21 10.80 -14.16
C HIS A 19 7.16 9.37 -13.61
N ALA A 20 7.84 9.09 -12.49
CA ALA A 20 7.74 7.78 -11.83
C ALA A 20 6.37 7.52 -11.16
N VAL A 21 5.63 8.58 -10.84
CA VAL A 21 4.29 8.50 -10.22
C VAL A 21 3.28 7.84 -11.18
N VAL A 22 3.41 8.07 -12.49
CA VAL A 22 2.49 7.55 -13.53
C VAL A 22 2.59 6.03 -13.69
N LEU A 23 3.77 5.44 -13.44
CA LEU A 23 4.03 4.00 -13.58
C LEU A 23 3.86 3.22 -12.27
N ILE A 24 3.99 3.89 -11.12
CA ILE A 24 3.90 3.27 -9.79
C ILE A 24 2.44 3.30 -9.26
N GLN A 25 1.64 4.31 -9.61
CA GLN A 25 0.22 4.38 -9.21
C GLN A 25 -0.61 3.13 -9.57
N PRO A 26 -0.49 2.52 -10.76
CA PRO A 26 -1.26 1.31 -11.12
C PRO A 26 -0.98 0.13 -10.19
N VAL A 27 0.28 -0.04 -9.77
CA VAL A 27 0.75 -1.10 -8.87
C VAL A 27 0.16 -0.91 -7.47
N PHE A 28 0.13 0.32 -6.96
CA PHE A 28 -0.52 0.67 -5.69
C PHE A 28 -2.05 0.54 -5.75
N THR A 29 -2.65 0.75 -6.91
CA THR A 29 -4.10 0.61 -7.08
C THR A 29 -4.52 -0.86 -7.03
N VAL A 30 -3.74 -1.77 -7.61
CA VAL A 30 -3.89 -3.23 -7.44
C VAL A 30 -3.64 -3.66 -5.97
N PHE A 31 -2.76 -2.96 -5.25
CA PHE A 31 -2.56 -3.15 -3.80
C PHE A 31 -3.82 -2.83 -2.99
N THR A 32 -4.53 -1.75 -3.33
CA THR A 32 -5.81 -1.40 -2.67
C THR A 32 -6.92 -2.40 -2.97
N ALA A 33 -7.00 -2.95 -4.19
CA ALA A 33 -8.05 -3.90 -4.57
C ALA A 33 -8.02 -5.20 -3.74
N LYS A 34 -6.83 -5.73 -3.42
CA LYS A 34 -6.69 -6.98 -2.64
C LYS A 34 -6.96 -6.79 -1.15
N VAL A 35 -6.44 -5.73 -0.53
CA VAL A 35 -6.75 -5.35 0.86
C VAL A 35 -8.26 -5.14 1.02
N PHE A 36 -8.92 -4.60 0.00
CA PHE A 36 -10.35 -4.35 0.04
C PHE A 36 -11.20 -5.59 -0.20
N THR A 37 -10.84 -6.52 -1.09
CA THR A 37 -11.56 -7.81 -1.17
C THR A 37 -11.57 -8.55 0.18
N LYS A 38 -10.50 -8.41 0.97
CA LYS A 38 -10.41 -8.97 2.33
C LYS A 38 -11.24 -8.17 3.35
N LYS A 39 -11.32 -6.83 3.22
CA LYS A 39 -12.09 -5.94 4.11
C LYS A 39 -13.60 -5.92 3.80
N ALA A 40 -13.99 -6.02 2.54
CA ALA A 40 -15.37 -6.26 2.08
C ALA A 40 -15.87 -7.67 2.49
N MET A 41 -14.96 -8.65 2.59
CA MET A 41 -15.26 -9.96 3.19
C MET A 41 -15.47 -9.90 4.71
N GLN A 42 -14.92 -8.91 5.42
CA GLN A 42 -15.01 -8.76 6.89
C GLN A 42 -16.10 -7.78 7.36
N SER A 43 -16.44 -6.77 6.57
CA SER A 43 -17.40 -5.71 6.93
C SER A 43 -18.89 -6.10 6.84
N VAL A 44 -19.19 -7.33 6.39
CA VAL A 44 -20.58 -7.86 6.32
C VAL A 44 -20.91 -8.72 7.55
N GLN A 45 -20.07 -8.72 8.59
CA GLN A 45 -20.34 -9.42 9.86
C GLN A 45 -20.97 -8.55 10.96
N VAL A 46 -21.42 -7.31 10.68
CA VAL A 46 -22.06 -6.45 11.69
C VAL A 46 -23.49 -6.06 11.29
N GLU A 47 -24.43 -6.73 11.97
CA GLU A 47 -25.87 -6.49 12.28
C GLU A 47 -26.90 -6.08 11.22
N PRO A 48 -28.10 -6.70 11.32
CA PRO A 48 -29.30 -5.94 11.57
C PRO A 48 -29.86 -6.22 12.98
N GLU A 49 -30.08 -5.13 13.68
CA GLU A 49 -30.72 -4.96 14.98
C GLU A 49 -32.19 -5.42 14.95
N VAL A 50 -32.50 -6.64 15.41
CA VAL A 50 -33.76 -7.03 16.08
C VAL A 50 -33.49 -8.31 16.91
N ARG A 51 -33.51 -8.21 18.25
CA ARG A 51 -33.54 -9.39 19.15
C ARG A 51 -34.98 -9.84 19.38
N PRO A 52 -35.23 -11.17 19.41
CA PRO A 52 -36.09 -11.74 20.43
C PRO A 52 -35.27 -12.62 21.39
N SER A 53 -35.65 -12.55 22.66
CA SER A 53 -35.08 -13.20 23.83
C SER A 53 -35.21 -14.73 23.83
N TRP A 54 -34.12 -15.46 24.07
CA TRP A 54 -34.08 -16.72 24.84
C TRP A 54 -32.65 -16.92 25.39
N GLY A 55 -32.51 -17.36 26.64
CA GLY A 55 -31.27 -17.93 27.19
C GLY A 55 -31.58 -19.28 27.86
N PRO A 56 -30.64 -19.95 28.57
CA PRO A 56 -29.18 -19.90 28.49
C PRO A 56 -28.57 -21.26 28.03
N GLU A 57 -27.28 -21.21 27.66
CA GLU A 57 -26.26 -22.28 27.61
C GLU A 57 -26.58 -23.66 26.99
N ALA A 58 -25.97 -23.93 25.83
CA ALA A 58 -25.38 -25.23 25.50
C ALA A 58 -24.33 -25.11 24.38
N SER A 59 -23.07 -25.37 24.75
CA SER A 59 -21.98 -26.02 23.99
C SER A 59 -21.88 -25.87 22.46
N ASP A 60 -20.74 -25.28 22.05
CA ASP A 60 -19.99 -25.44 20.80
C ASP A 60 -20.50 -26.48 19.78
N SER A 61 -21.06 -25.98 18.68
CA SER A 61 -20.96 -26.60 17.35
C SER A 61 -21.43 -25.62 16.25
N SER A 62 -20.55 -24.70 15.82
CA SER A 62 -20.89 -23.79 14.71
C SER A 62 -20.78 -24.50 13.36
N SER A 63 -21.85 -25.19 12.98
CA SER A 63 -22.19 -25.51 11.60
C SER A 63 -22.45 -24.20 10.84
N SER A 64 -21.49 -23.77 10.02
CA SER A 64 -21.70 -22.65 9.10
C SER A 64 -21.62 -23.14 7.65
N SER A 65 -22.79 -23.17 6.99
CA SER A 65 -23.06 -23.68 5.66
C SER A 65 -21.94 -23.43 4.63
N PRO A 66 -21.38 -24.48 3.97
CA PRO A 66 -20.22 -24.37 3.08
C PRO A 66 -20.49 -23.67 1.73
N SER A 67 -21.73 -23.64 1.25
CA SER A 67 -22.05 -23.37 -0.17
C SER A 67 -21.81 -21.92 -0.61
N VAL A 68 -22.19 -20.91 0.18
CA VAL A 68 -22.04 -19.48 -0.18
C VAL A 68 -20.58 -19.00 -0.20
N ARG A 69 -19.68 -19.69 0.53
CA ARG A 69 -18.23 -19.43 0.49
C ARG A 69 -17.53 -20.05 -0.72
N GLY A 70 -18.18 -20.99 -1.42
CA GLY A 70 -17.63 -21.67 -2.60
C GLY A 70 -17.70 -20.82 -3.87
N GLY A 71 -18.87 -20.23 -4.17
CA GLY A 71 -19.08 -19.40 -5.38
C GLY A 71 -18.28 -18.09 -5.37
N LYS A 72 -18.18 -17.43 -4.21
CA LYS A 72 -17.44 -16.17 -4.02
C LYS A 72 -15.94 -16.30 -4.28
N ARG A 73 -15.34 -17.44 -3.91
CA ARG A 73 -13.92 -17.71 -4.14
C ARG A 73 -13.62 -17.91 -5.63
N LYS A 74 -14.47 -18.61 -6.38
CA LYS A 74 -14.24 -18.94 -7.79
C LYS A 74 -14.26 -17.73 -8.74
N LEU A 75 -15.07 -16.70 -8.45
CA LEU A 75 -15.21 -15.53 -9.35
C LEU A 75 -13.90 -14.72 -9.49
N PHE A 76 -13.18 -14.56 -8.38
CA PHE A 76 -11.94 -13.77 -8.32
C PHE A 76 -10.67 -14.62 -8.27
N SER A 77 -10.76 -15.90 -7.86
CA SER A 77 -9.59 -16.75 -7.67
C SER A 77 -8.80 -16.94 -8.95
N GLY A 78 -9.46 -17.08 -10.11
CA GLY A 78 -8.77 -17.25 -11.39
C GLY A 78 -7.79 -16.11 -11.67
N PHE A 79 -8.28 -14.87 -11.59
CA PHE A 79 -7.45 -13.67 -11.74
C PHE A 79 -6.34 -13.60 -10.68
N GLN A 80 -6.69 -13.85 -9.41
CA GLN A 80 -5.72 -13.76 -8.31
C GLN A 80 -4.61 -14.80 -8.40
N LEU A 81 -4.92 -16.04 -8.78
CA LEU A 81 -3.95 -17.12 -8.95
C LEU A 81 -3.08 -16.88 -10.17
N PHE A 82 -3.65 -16.35 -11.24
CA PHE A 82 -2.92 -16.06 -12.47
C PHE A 82 -1.84 -14.99 -12.25
N PHE A 83 -2.15 -13.89 -11.57
CA PHE A 83 -1.16 -12.86 -11.22
C PHE A 83 -0.34 -13.17 -9.95
N GLN A 84 -0.43 -14.39 -9.42
CA GLN A 84 0.48 -14.90 -8.39
C GLN A 84 1.74 -15.58 -8.95
N LYS A 85 1.85 -15.73 -10.27
CA LYS A 85 3.03 -16.31 -10.91
C LYS A 85 4.28 -15.42 -10.79
N GLN A 86 5.46 -16.04 -10.94
CA GLN A 86 6.74 -15.31 -10.90
C GLN A 86 7.13 -14.69 -12.24
N GLU A 87 6.61 -15.22 -13.35
CA GLU A 87 6.88 -14.69 -14.68
C GLU A 87 6.28 -13.27 -14.85
N PRO A 88 6.91 -12.38 -15.63
CA PRO A 88 6.35 -11.05 -15.89
C PRO A 88 5.06 -11.13 -16.71
N LEU A 89 3.95 -10.59 -16.19
CA LEU A 89 2.63 -10.68 -16.84
C LEU A 89 2.06 -9.32 -17.27
N LEU A 90 2.90 -8.28 -17.34
CA LEU A 90 2.44 -6.92 -17.69
C LEU A 90 1.70 -6.88 -19.04
N HIS A 91 2.17 -7.67 -20.01
CA HIS A 91 1.66 -7.75 -21.37
C HIS A 91 0.19 -8.18 -21.51
N ILE A 92 -0.35 -8.87 -20.50
CA ILE A 92 -1.73 -9.38 -20.46
C ILE A 92 -2.56 -8.76 -19.34
N LEU A 93 -1.93 -8.00 -18.44
CA LEU A 93 -2.59 -7.42 -17.27
C LEU A 93 -3.83 -6.62 -17.65
N HIS A 94 -3.72 -5.73 -18.64
CA HIS A 94 -4.84 -4.88 -19.05
C HIS A 94 -6.05 -5.68 -19.56
N VAL A 95 -5.80 -6.69 -20.40
CA VAL A 95 -6.83 -7.57 -20.96
C VAL A 95 -7.53 -8.34 -19.84
N GLU A 96 -6.76 -8.91 -18.91
CA GLU A 96 -7.33 -9.66 -17.78
C GLU A 96 -8.13 -8.78 -16.82
N LEU A 97 -7.77 -7.49 -16.65
CA LEU A 97 -8.58 -6.55 -15.88
C LEU A 97 -9.95 -6.32 -16.52
N ILE A 98 -10.01 -6.19 -17.85
CA ILE A 98 -11.27 -6.08 -18.58
C ILE A 98 -12.09 -7.36 -18.44
N VAL A 99 -11.47 -8.52 -18.64
CA VAL A 99 -12.13 -9.84 -18.50
C VAL A 99 -12.70 -10.01 -17.09
N LEU A 100 -11.97 -9.59 -16.06
CA LEU A 100 -12.46 -9.63 -14.68
C LEU A 100 -13.73 -8.79 -14.51
N VAL A 101 -13.72 -7.55 -15.00
CA VAL A 101 -14.89 -6.66 -14.94
C VAL A 101 -16.06 -7.27 -15.70
N GLN A 102 -15.86 -7.69 -16.95
CA GLN A 102 -16.91 -8.28 -17.78
C GLN A 102 -17.48 -9.57 -17.15
N ARG A 103 -16.66 -10.39 -16.48
CA ARG A 103 -17.14 -11.57 -15.73
C ARG A 103 -18.02 -11.22 -14.54
N VAL A 104 -17.78 -10.09 -13.87
CA VAL A 104 -18.65 -9.63 -12.78
C VAL A 104 -19.93 -9.04 -13.35
N LEU A 105 -19.83 -8.19 -14.39
CA LEU A 105 -20.98 -7.59 -15.07
C LEU A 105 -21.93 -8.65 -15.64
N SER A 106 -21.38 -9.70 -16.26
CA SER A 106 -22.18 -10.79 -16.86
C SER A 106 -23.05 -11.55 -15.86
N ARG A 107 -22.78 -11.45 -14.56
CA ARG A 107 -23.60 -12.09 -13.52
C ARG A 107 -24.94 -11.40 -13.30
N PHE A 108 -25.07 -10.11 -13.63
CA PHE A 108 -26.31 -9.37 -13.34
C PHE A 108 -26.77 -8.40 -14.43
N LEU A 109 -25.91 -8.04 -15.38
CA LEU A 109 -26.26 -7.25 -16.56
C LEU A 109 -26.51 -8.13 -17.79
N ARG A 110 -27.38 -7.64 -18.68
CA ARG A 110 -27.57 -8.23 -20.01
C ARG A 110 -26.29 -8.11 -20.83
N HIS A 111 -26.02 -9.07 -21.72
CA HIS A 111 -24.74 -9.15 -22.42
C HIS A 111 -24.51 -7.92 -23.32
N GLU A 112 -25.58 -7.44 -23.96
CA GLU A 112 -25.58 -6.30 -24.86
C GLU A 112 -25.22 -4.98 -24.14
N ALA A 113 -25.36 -4.94 -22.81
CA ALA A 113 -25.04 -3.74 -22.03
C ALA A 113 -23.53 -3.47 -21.94
N PHE A 114 -22.67 -4.46 -22.18
CA PHE A 114 -21.22 -4.34 -21.95
C PHE A 114 -20.32 -5.06 -22.96
N ALA A 115 -20.84 -5.94 -23.83
CA ALA A 115 -20.03 -6.75 -24.74
C ALA A 115 -19.11 -5.92 -25.65
N ASP A 116 -19.66 -4.91 -26.33
CA ASP A 116 -18.94 -4.13 -27.33
C ASP A 116 -18.30 -2.84 -26.79
N LYS A 117 -18.27 -2.68 -25.46
CA LYS A 117 -17.73 -1.47 -24.83
C LYS A 117 -16.21 -1.55 -24.73
N SER A 118 -15.55 -0.49 -25.21
CA SER A 118 -14.13 -0.21 -24.94
C SER A 118 -13.86 -0.06 -23.44
N ALA A 119 -12.59 -0.13 -23.04
CA ALA A 119 -12.18 0.02 -21.65
C ALA A 119 -12.64 1.37 -21.04
N GLU A 120 -12.57 2.45 -21.83
CA GLU A 120 -13.02 3.79 -21.45
C GLU A 120 -14.54 3.86 -21.30
N GLN A 121 -15.29 3.19 -22.18
CA GLN A 121 -16.75 3.10 -22.10
C GLN A 121 -17.20 2.22 -20.93
N LEU A 122 -16.50 1.13 -20.65
CA LEU A 122 -16.76 0.28 -19.48
C LEU A 122 -16.57 1.07 -18.19
N LYS A 123 -15.50 1.88 -18.09
CA LYS A 123 -15.24 2.70 -16.91
C LYS A 123 -16.32 3.74 -16.62
N ARG A 124 -17.03 4.21 -17.66
CA ARG A 124 -18.16 5.14 -17.56
C ARG A 124 -19.53 4.46 -17.50
N LEU A 125 -19.58 3.13 -17.51
CA LEU A 125 -20.84 2.39 -17.49
C LEU A 125 -21.58 2.63 -16.16
N ASP A 126 -22.78 3.20 -16.25
CA ASP A 126 -23.68 3.23 -15.11
C ASP A 126 -24.35 1.86 -14.92
N VAL A 127 -23.87 1.12 -13.92
CA VAL A 127 -24.38 -0.21 -13.58
C VAL A 127 -25.70 -0.17 -12.81
N MET A 128 -26.15 1.01 -12.35
CA MET A 128 -27.38 1.17 -11.56
C MET A 128 -28.65 1.22 -12.43
N GLY A 129 -28.51 1.40 -13.74
CA GLY A 129 -29.64 1.43 -14.66
C GLY A 129 -30.40 0.11 -14.71
N ALA A 130 -31.60 0.07 -14.11
CA ALA A 130 -32.42 -1.14 -14.01
C ALA A 130 -32.78 -1.75 -15.39
N SER A 131 -32.85 -0.93 -16.44
CA SER A 131 -33.07 -1.40 -17.82
C SER A 131 -31.95 -2.31 -18.32
N LEU A 132 -30.73 -2.20 -17.79
CA LEU A 132 -29.58 -3.01 -18.20
C LEU A 132 -29.52 -4.35 -17.48
N TRP A 133 -30.34 -4.55 -16.44
CA TRP A 133 -30.25 -5.71 -15.57
C TRP A 133 -30.91 -6.94 -16.19
N LYS A 134 -30.36 -8.10 -15.86
CA LYS A 134 -31.05 -9.38 -16.05
C LYS A 134 -32.23 -9.46 -15.09
N SER A 135 -33.31 -10.11 -15.54
CA SER A 135 -34.48 -10.43 -14.70
C SER A 135 -34.06 -11.13 -13.40
N ARG A 136 -33.17 -12.14 -13.51
CA ARG A 136 -32.55 -12.83 -12.38
C ARG A 136 -31.03 -12.76 -12.51
N PRO A 137 -30.30 -12.41 -11.43
CA PRO A 137 -28.85 -12.51 -11.45
C PRO A 137 -28.43 -13.98 -11.41
N GLU A 138 -27.28 -14.27 -12.00
CA GLU A 138 -26.65 -15.58 -12.05
C GLU A 138 -26.02 -15.90 -10.69
N VAL A 139 -26.51 -16.94 -10.01
CA VAL A 139 -26.04 -17.35 -8.68
C VAL A 139 -25.33 -18.71 -8.69
N GLY A 140 -25.31 -19.39 -9.84
CA GLY A 140 -24.66 -20.68 -10.06
C GLY A 140 -25.56 -21.87 -9.71
N THR A 141 -25.34 -22.98 -10.43
CA THR A 141 -26.19 -24.18 -10.42
C THR A 141 -26.35 -24.82 -9.04
N ASP A 142 -25.29 -24.85 -8.22
CA ASP A 142 -25.35 -25.47 -6.89
C ASP A 142 -26.26 -24.67 -5.96
N THR A 143 -26.24 -23.33 -6.09
CA THR A 143 -27.10 -22.45 -5.31
C THR A 143 -28.54 -22.55 -5.80
N GLU A 144 -28.78 -22.60 -7.12
CA GLU A 144 -30.11 -22.81 -7.69
C GLU A 144 -30.76 -24.12 -7.22
N LYS A 145 -29.98 -25.20 -7.13
CA LYS A 145 -30.44 -26.48 -6.58
C LYS A 145 -30.85 -26.35 -5.11
N SER A 146 -30.00 -25.75 -4.26
CA SER A 146 -30.34 -25.50 -2.85
C SER A 146 -31.55 -24.60 -2.69
N MET A 147 -31.77 -23.66 -3.61
CA MET A 147 -32.90 -22.76 -3.59
C MET A 147 -34.22 -23.45 -3.93
N LEU A 148 -34.26 -24.67 -4.48
CA LEU A 148 -35.53 -25.32 -4.86
C LEU A 148 -36.49 -25.44 -3.68
N GLU A 149 -35.96 -25.81 -2.52
CA GLU A 149 -36.67 -26.04 -1.25
C GLU A 149 -37.11 -24.74 -0.56
N TRP A 150 -36.60 -23.58 -0.98
CA TRP A 150 -36.89 -22.29 -0.33
C TRP A 150 -38.25 -21.73 -0.73
N ASP A 151 -38.82 -20.91 0.14
CA ASP A 151 -40.04 -20.21 -0.19
C ASP A 151 -39.81 -19.08 -1.22
N SER A 152 -40.90 -18.57 -1.80
CA SER A 152 -40.82 -17.53 -2.83
C SER A 152 -40.26 -16.20 -2.32
N SER A 153 -40.48 -15.89 -1.04
CA SER A 153 -40.00 -14.66 -0.39
C SER A 153 -38.50 -14.72 -0.12
N GLU A 154 -37.99 -15.87 0.32
CA GLU A 154 -36.59 -16.17 0.56
C GLU A 154 -35.80 -16.14 -0.75
N LYS A 155 -36.32 -16.79 -1.80
CA LYS A 155 -35.77 -16.73 -3.16
C LYS A 155 -35.61 -15.28 -3.62
N LYS A 156 -36.67 -14.46 -3.48
CA LYS A 156 -36.67 -13.05 -3.88
C LYS A 156 -35.64 -12.24 -3.08
N ARG A 157 -35.60 -12.41 -1.76
CA ARG A 157 -34.65 -11.72 -0.87
C ARG A 157 -33.21 -12.07 -1.23
N PHE A 158 -32.93 -13.34 -1.53
CA PHE A 158 -31.61 -13.79 -1.95
C PHE A 158 -31.17 -13.19 -3.29
N TYR A 159 -32.03 -13.21 -4.32
CA TYR A 159 -31.71 -12.59 -5.61
C TYR A 159 -31.46 -11.08 -5.50
N LEU A 160 -32.21 -10.37 -4.65
CA LEU A 160 -31.95 -8.96 -4.35
C LEU A 160 -30.57 -8.77 -3.69
N GLY A 161 -30.25 -9.59 -2.69
CA GLY A 161 -28.93 -9.57 -2.03
C GLY A 161 -27.77 -9.90 -2.99
N ALA A 162 -27.93 -10.90 -3.84
CA ALA A 162 -26.94 -11.28 -4.85
C ALA A 162 -26.71 -10.16 -5.86
N ARG A 163 -27.79 -9.51 -6.34
CA ARG A 163 -27.68 -8.35 -7.23
C ARG A 163 -26.97 -7.18 -6.55
N ALA A 164 -27.36 -6.85 -5.32
CA ALA A 164 -26.72 -5.78 -4.55
C ALA A 164 -25.22 -6.04 -4.36
N PHE A 165 -24.84 -7.30 -4.09
CA PHE A 165 -23.44 -7.71 -4.01
C PHE A 165 -22.70 -7.50 -5.33
N TYR A 166 -23.24 -7.98 -6.46
CA TYR A 166 -22.57 -7.82 -7.75
C TYR A 166 -22.48 -6.35 -8.18
N LEU A 167 -23.51 -5.54 -7.91
CA LEU A 167 -23.50 -4.09 -8.14
C LEU A 167 -22.39 -3.40 -7.36
N ALA A 168 -22.28 -3.70 -6.06
CA ALA A 168 -21.23 -3.15 -5.22
C ALA A 168 -19.84 -3.55 -5.74
N CYS A 169 -19.64 -4.83 -6.10
CA CYS A 169 -18.37 -5.28 -6.69
C CYS A 169 -18.06 -4.58 -8.03
N ALA A 170 -19.03 -4.49 -8.93
CA ALA A 170 -18.84 -3.86 -10.24
C ALA A 170 -18.50 -2.37 -10.10
N LYS A 171 -19.23 -1.64 -9.26
CA LYS A 171 -18.96 -0.22 -8.97
C LYS A 171 -17.54 -0.04 -8.44
N ASP A 172 -17.13 -0.85 -7.48
CA ASP A 172 -15.78 -0.81 -6.91
C ASP A 172 -14.70 -1.11 -7.94
N LEU A 173 -14.88 -2.15 -8.78
CA LEU A 173 -13.92 -2.52 -9.81
C LEU A 173 -13.80 -1.43 -10.88
N LEU A 174 -14.91 -0.89 -11.37
CA LEU A 174 -14.92 0.18 -12.36
C LEU A 174 -14.25 1.46 -11.83
N GLN A 175 -14.48 1.78 -10.56
CA GLN A 175 -13.87 2.94 -9.91
C GLN A 175 -12.37 2.76 -9.68
N LYS A 176 -11.95 1.58 -9.21
CA LYS A 176 -10.56 1.34 -8.77
C LYS A 176 -9.66 0.84 -9.89
N LEU A 177 -10.15 0.09 -10.86
CA LEU A 177 -9.27 -0.50 -11.87
C LEU A 177 -8.79 0.54 -12.91
N PRO A 178 -7.50 0.48 -13.31
CA PRO A 178 -6.92 1.39 -14.30
C PRO A 178 -7.26 0.98 -15.74
N LEU A 179 -8.55 0.81 -16.06
CA LEU A 179 -9.00 0.34 -17.39
C LEU A 179 -8.65 1.31 -18.52
N ASP A 180 -8.63 2.61 -18.23
CA ASP A 180 -8.26 3.73 -19.11
C ASP A 180 -6.75 4.00 -19.15
N ASN A 181 -5.93 3.18 -18.47
CA ASN A 181 -4.49 3.39 -18.46
C ASN A 181 -3.84 2.94 -19.77
N ARG A 182 -3.46 3.93 -20.59
CA ARG A 182 -2.82 3.72 -21.89
C ARG A 182 -1.46 3.04 -21.82
N VAL A 183 -0.71 3.14 -20.72
CA VAL A 183 0.57 2.42 -20.57
C VAL A 183 0.31 0.92 -20.48
N LEU A 184 -0.66 0.51 -19.64
CA LEU A 184 -1.04 -0.90 -19.51
C LEU A 184 -1.64 -1.45 -20.82
N GLN A 185 -2.45 -0.65 -21.52
CA GLN A 185 -2.94 -0.98 -22.87
C GLN A 185 -1.77 -1.21 -23.85
N SER A 186 -0.81 -0.29 -23.84
CA SER A 186 0.34 -0.31 -24.76
C SER A 186 1.34 -1.41 -24.41
N ALA A 187 1.43 -1.85 -23.15
CA ALA A 187 2.28 -2.95 -22.70
C ALA A 187 1.96 -4.27 -23.41
N SER A 188 0.78 -4.39 -24.02
CA SER A 188 0.45 -5.49 -24.93
C SER A 188 1.42 -5.63 -26.10
N LEU A 189 2.27 -4.64 -26.42
CA LEU A 189 3.33 -4.80 -27.45
C LEU A 189 4.32 -5.92 -27.11
N LEU A 190 4.49 -6.21 -25.83
CA LEU A 190 5.34 -7.29 -25.37
C LEU A 190 4.82 -8.66 -25.84
N ASN A 191 3.53 -8.75 -26.14
CA ASN A 191 2.95 -9.93 -26.75
C ASN A 191 3.35 -10.01 -28.23
N TRP A 192 4.28 -10.91 -28.51
CA TRP A 192 4.84 -11.17 -29.83
C TRP A 192 3.79 -11.59 -30.89
N GLN A 193 2.76 -12.32 -30.45
CA GLN A 193 1.76 -12.99 -31.30
C GLN A 193 0.75 -12.04 -31.98
N SER A 194 0.79 -10.74 -31.67
CA SER A 194 -0.15 -9.78 -32.25
C SER A 194 0.26 -9.44 -33.69
N THR A 195 -0.67 -9.64 -34.63
CA THR A 195 -0.49 -9.47 -36.08
C THR A 195 -0.60 -8.03 -36.56
N ASN A 196 -1.13 -7.10 -35.74
CA ASN A 196 -1.33 -5.70 -36.14
C ASN A 196 -0.09 -4.85 -35.83
N VAL A 197 0.80 -4.72 -36.82
CA VAL A 197 2.09 -4.02 -36.67
C VAL A 197 1.88 -2.53 -36.40
N GLU A 198 0.96 -1.87 -37.11
CA GLU A 198 0.71 -0.43 -37.02
C GLU A 198 0.23 -0.01 -35.62
N SER A 199 -0.67 -0.80 -35.02
CA SER A 199 -1.14 -0.59 -33.66
C SER A 199 0.00 -0.69 -32.64
N LYS A 200 0.91 -1.66 -32.84
CA LYS A 200 2.09 -1.80 -31.97
C LYS A 200 3.09 -0.67 -32.13
N VAL A 201 3.27 -0.14 -33.33
CA VAL A 201 4.10 1.07 -33.54
C VAL A 201 3.52 2.27 -32.79
N ARG A 202 2.19 2.45 -32.80
CA ARG A 202 1.55 3.50 -31.98
C ARG A 202 1.77 3.28 -30.48
N ALA A 203 1.62 2.04 -30.01
CA ALA A 203 1.90 1.68 -28.62
C ALA A 203 3.37 1.92 -28.24
N LEU A 204 4.32 1.59 -29.13
CA LEU A 204 5.74 1.82 -28.97
C LEU A 204 6.05 3.32 -28.85
N LYS A 205 5.56 4.13 -29.81
CA LYS A 205 5.69 5.60 -29.77
C LYS A 205 5.17 6.18 -28.46
N TYR A 206 3.99 5.71 -28.03
CA TYR A 206 3.40 6.13 -26.77
C TYR A 206 4.30 5.75 -25.58
N LEU A 207 4.72 4.49 -25.46
CA LEU A 207 5.54 4.03 -24.34
C LEU A 207 6.89 4.73 -24.25
N VAL A 208 7.55 4.97 -25.40
CA VAL A 208 8.80 5.72 -25.42
C VAL A 208 8.61 7.15 -24.94
N SER A 209 7.50 7.82 -25.33
CA SER A 209 7.20 9.16 -24.81
C SER A 209 6.96 9.18 -23.29
N GLN A 210 6.50 8.07 -22.71
CA GLN A 210 6.33 7.92 -21.26
C GLN A 210 7.63 7.51 -20.54
N LEU A 211 8.66 7.08 -21.28
CA LEU A 211 9.92 6.56 -20.76
C LEU A 211 11.15 7.25 -21.38
N PRO A 212 11.24 8.61 -21.34
CA PRO A 212 12.36 9.34 -21.93
C PRO A 212 13.72 9.03 -21.27
N GLN A 213 13.70 8.51 -20.04
CA GLN A 213 14.89 8.03 -19.34
C GLN A 213 15.42 6.69 -19.88
N VAL A 214 14.58 5.96 -20.62
CA VAL A 214 14.93 4.65 -21.20
C VAL A 214 15.33 4.82 -22.64
N ILE A 215 14.56 5.55 -23.45
CA ILE A 215 14.89 5.87 -24.85
C ILE A 215 14.77 7.39 -25.01
N LYS A 216 15.84 8.04 -25.49
CA LYS A 216 15.84 9.49 -25.71
C LYS A 216 14.97 9.84 -26.92
N HIS A 217 14.51 11.09 -26.98
CA HIS A 217 13.66 11.57 -28.08
C HIS A 217 14.33 11.39 -29.46
N GLU A 218 15.64 11.59 -29.56
CA GLU A 218 16.43 11.41 -30.79
C GLU A 218 16.47 9.94 -31.27
N GLU A 219 16.34 8.98 -30.35
CA GLU A 219 16.45 7.55 -30.61
C GLU A 219 15.10 6.91 -30.98
N VAL A 220 13.99 7.67 -30.95
CA VAL A 220 12.63 7.16 -31.17
C VAL A 220 12.47 6.54 -32.56
N SER A 221 12.93 7.24 -33.60
CA SER A 221 12.83 6.77 -34.99
C SER A 221 13.60 5.46 -35.16
N SER A 222 14.83 5.40 -34.64
CA SER A 222 15.66 4.19 -34.67
C SER A 222 15.03 3.02 -33.91
N ALA A 223 14.34 3.27 -32.79
CA ALA A 223 13.63 2.23 -32.05
C ALA A 223 12.42 1.67 -32.83
N ILE A 224 11.77 2.50 -33.64
CA ILE A 224 10.68 2.07 -34.54
C ILE A 224 11.25 1.26 -35.70
N ASP A 225 12.39 1.66 -36.25
CA ASP A 225 13.08 0.92 -37.31
C ASP A 225 13.51 -0.47 -36.82
N GLU A 226 14.08 -0.56 -35.60
CA GLU A 226 14.38 -1.84 -34.95
C GLU A 226 13.13 -2.73 -34.81
N TRP A 227 11.97 -2.14 -34.48
CA TRP A 227 10.71 -2.88 -34.37
C TRP A 227 10.23 -3.43 -35.72
N HIS A 228 10.30 -2.63 -36.79
CA HIS A 228 9.95 -3.09 -38.12
C HIS A 228 10.91 -4.18 -38.60
N MET A 229 12.21 -3.98 -38.42
CA MET A 229 13.23 -4.98 -38.77
C MET A 229 12.99 -6.29 -38.04
N LEU A 230 12.70 -6.24 -36.73
CA LEU A 230 12.36 -7.43 -35.95
C LEU A 230 11.13 -8.18 -36.50
N LYS A 231 10.14 -7.47 -37.04
CA LYS A 231 8.98 -8.09 -37.70
C LYS A 231 9.32 -8.70 -39.05
N CYS A 232 10.21 -8.08 -39.83
CA CYS A 232 10.71 -8.65 -41.09
C CYS A 232 11.61 -9.88 -40.85
N ASP A 233 12.44 -9.81 -39.80
CA ASP A 233 13.37 -10.85 -39.37
C ASP A 233 12.70 -12.04 -38.66
N SER A 234 11.36 -12.06 -38.60
CA SER A 234 10.60 -13.13 -37.97
C SER A 234 10.75 -14.43 -38.74
N ASN A 235 11.91 -15.08 -38.58
CA ASN A 235 12.10 -16.49 -38.87
C ASN A 235 11.03 -17.28 -38.11
N SER A 236 10.38 -18.19 -38.81
CA SER A 236 9.37 -19.12 -38.29
C SER A 236 9.81 -19.86 -37.02
N ASP A 237 11.12 -20.00 -36.79
CA ASP A 237 11.69 -20.67 -35.60
C ASP A 237 11.53 -19.88 -34.30
N LEU A 238 11.54 -18.54 -34.33
CA LEU A 238 11.24 -17.71 -33.14
C LEU A 238 9.74 -17.75 -32.80
N LEU A 239 8.90 -18.01 -33.80
CA LEU A 239 7.44 -18.16 -33.69
C LEU A 239 7.01 -19.55 -33.20
N ALA A 240 7.85 -20.57 -33.37
CA ALA A 240 7.57 -21.95 -32.94
C ALA A 240 7.65 -22.15 -31.41
N LEU A 241 8.16 -21.18 -30.66
CA LEU A 241 8.32 -21.22 -29.19
C LEU A 241 7.02 -20.85 -28.44
N GLY A 242 5.93 -21.53 -28.79
CA GLY A 242 4.70 -21.51 -28.00
C GLY A 242 4.94 -22.10 -26.60
N GLY A 243 4.55 -21.38 -25.55
CA GLY A 243 4.57 -21.89 -24.16
C GLY A 243 5.73 -21.44 -23.27
N GLU A 244 6.78 -20.80 -23.80
CA GLU A 244 7.85 -20.24 -22.95
C GLU A 244 7.45 -18.93 -22.25
N ARG A 245 8.05 -18.70 -21.08
CA ARG A 245 7.93 -17.44 -20.33
C ARG A 245 8.38 -16.26 -21.20
N ILE A 246 7.69 -15.14 -21.06
CA ILE A 246 7.91 -13.95 -21.92
C ILE A 246 9.33 -13.39 -21.82
N ASP A 247 9.94 -13.40 -20.63
CA ASP A 247 11.29 -12.92 -20.38
C ASP A 247 12.35 -13.78 -21.05
N VAL A 248 12.15 -15.11 -21.07
CA VAL A 248 13.03 -16.06 -21.79
C VAL A 248 12.94 -15.82 -23.29
N ARG A 249 11.72 -15.66 -23.82
CA ARG A 249 11.50 -15.41 -25.25
C ARG A 249 12.19 -14.12 -25.71
N TRP A 250 12.00 -13.03 -24.98
CA TRP A 250 12.68 -11.77 -25.28
C TRP A 250 14.19 -11.86 -25.07
N GLY A 251 14.66 -12.65 -24.10
CA GLY A 251 16.08 -12.97 -23.92
C GLY A 251 16.75 -13.48 -25.20
N LYS A 252 16.13 -14.45 -25.88
CA LYS A 252 16.62 -14.99 -27.16
C LYS A 252 16.71 -13.90 -28.25
N ILE A 253 15.76 -12.97 -28.30
CA ILE A 253 15.78 -11.84 -29.25
C ILE A 253 16.96 -10.90 -28.94
N PHE A 254 17.26 -10.69 -27.65
CA PHE A 254 18.37 -9.82 -27.23
C PHE A 254 19.75 -10.41 -27.53
N GLU A 255 19.84 -11.73 -27.68
CA GLU A 255 21.08 -12.44 -28.04
C GLU A 255 21.41 -12.37 -29.52
N LEU A 256 20.44 -11.96 -30.37
CA LEU A 256 20.67 -11.80 -31.80
C LEU A 256 21.72 -10.72 -32.05
N LYS A 257 22.70 -11.08 -32.88
CA LYS A 257 23.80 -10.19 -33.28
C LYS A 257 23.66 -9.85 -34.76
N SER A 258 24.01 -8.61 -35.09
CA SER A 258 24.27 -8.19 -36.46
C SER A 258 25.53 -8.89 -36.99
N PRO A 259 25.76 -8.93 -38.32
CA PRO A 259 26.96 -9.54 -38.90
C PRO A 259 28.28 -9.01 -38.32
N GLY A 260 28.31 -7.75 -37.86
CA GLY A 260 29.45 -7.14 -37.17
C GLY A 260 29.59 -7.49 -35.68
N GLY A 261 28.86 -8.49 -35.16
CA GLY A 261 28.95 -8.96 -33.77
C GLY A 261 28.26 -8.08 -32.71
N GLN A 262 27.72 -6.93 -33.11
CA GLN A 262 26.96 -6.02 -32.25
C GLN A 262 25.54 -6.52 -32.00
N PRO A 263 24.89 -6.16 -30.88
CA PRO A 263 23.49 -6.51 -30.63
C PRO A 263 22.60 -5.98 -31.76
N LYS A 264 21.68 -6.81 -32.26
CA LYS A 264 20.84 -6.48 -33.42
C LYS A 264 19.73 -5.46 -33.09
N TYR A 265 19.20 -5.50 -31.85
CA TYR A 265 18.10 -4.62 -31.39
C TYR A 265 18.42 -3.96 -30.04
N PRO A 266 19.42 -3.08 -29.95
CA PRO A 266 19.86 -2.50 -28.68
C PRO A 266 18.80 -1.61 -28.01
N LEU A 267 18.07 -0.79 -28.77
CA LEU A 267 17.07 0.14 -28.20
C LEU A 267 15.84 -0.63 -27.71
N LEU A 268 15.35 -1.58 -28.51
CA LEU A 268 14.22 -2.39 -28.13
C LEU A 268 14.54 -3.29 -26.93
N SER A 269 15.76 -3.83 -26.86
CA SER A 269 16.23 -4.60 -25.70
C SER A 269 16.15 -3.79 -24.41
N ARG A 270 16.56 -2.52 -24.45
CA ARG A 270 16.53 -1.62 -23.30
C ARG A 270 15.10 -1.31 -22.86
N LEU A 271 14.21 -1.03 -23.82
CA LEU A 271 12.80 -0.77 -23.55
C LEU A 271 12.10 -1.98 -22.94
N VAL A 272 12.22 -3.15 -23.59
CA VAL A 272 11.52 -4.36 -23.16
C VAL A 272 12.01 -4.82 -21.79
N LYS A 273 13.32 -4.79 -21.52
CA LYS A 273 13.85 -5.08 -20.17
C LYS A 273 13.22 -4.18 -19.12
N CYS A 274 13.13 -2.87 -19.40
CA CYS A 274 12.49 -1.93 -18.48
C CYS A 274 11.02 -2.30 -18.20
N LEU A 275 10.25 -2.61 -19.25
CA LEU A 275 8.84 -2.98 -19.11
C LEU A 275 8.64 -4.31 -18.37
N LEU A 276 9.48 -5.32 -18.64
CA LEU A 276 9.43 -6.62 -17.96
C LEU A 276 9.85 -6.55 -16.49
N CYS A 277 10.57 -5.50 -16.08
CA CYS A 277 10.89 -5.24 -14.67
C CYS A 277 9.75 -4.55 -13.90
N LEU A 278 8.68 -4.11 -14.59
CA LEU A 278 7.53 -3.53 -13.91
C LEU A 278 6.69 -4.63 -13.24
N PRO A 279 6.32 -4.48 -11.97
CA PRO A 279 5.52 -5.47 -11.27
C PRO A 279 4.10 -5.51 -11.84
N HIS A 280 3.59 -6.71 -12.09
CA HIS A 280 2.22 -6.94 -12.59
C HIS A 280 1.20 -7.25 -11.49
N GLY A 281 1.62 -7.31 -10.23
CA GLY A 281 0.72 -7.60 -9.11
C GLY A 281 1.42 -7.58 -7.76
N ASN A 282 0.66 -7.93 -6.72
CA ASN A 282 1.13 -7.85 -5.32
C ASN A 282 1.95 -9.07 -4.89
N ALA A 283 2.05 -10.09 -5.73
CA ALA A 283 2.66 -11.36 -5.37
C ALA A 283 4.13 -11.22 -4.97
N ASP A 284 4.90 -10.34 -5.62
CA ASP A 284 6.30 -10.13 -5.26
C ASP A 284 6.44 -9.44 -3.88
N CYS A 285 5.55 -8.50 -3.55
CA CYS A 285 5.48 -7.91 -2.22
C CYS A 285 5.07 -8.94 -1.16
N GLU A 286 4.06 -9.76 -1.43
CA GLU A 286 3.57 -10.80 -0.51
C GLU A 286 4.60 -11.89 -0.26
N ARG A 287 5.32 -12.33 -1.30
CA ARG A 287 6.47 -13.22 -1.15
C ARG A 287 7.56 -12.55 -0.32
N GLY A 288 7.86 -11.27 -0.56
CA GLY A 288 8.78 -10.49 0.28
C GLY A 288 8.37 -10.46 1.76
N PHE A 289 7.08 -10.32 2.07
CA PHE A 289 6.59 -10.38 3.45
C PHE A 289 6.71 -11.79 4.05
N SER A 290 6.43 -12.82 3.25
CA SER A 290 6.56 -14.22 3.67
C SER A 290 8.03 -14.60 3.93
N GLU A 291 8.94 -14.09 3.12
CA GLU A 291 10.39 -14.20 3.33
C GLU A 291 10.82 -13.46 4.59
N ASN A 292 10.32 -12.23 4.79
CA ASN A 292 10.58 -11.44 5.98
C ASN A 292 10.14 -12.17 7.26
N LYS A 293 8.99 -12.86 7.21
CA LYS A 293 8.47 -13.65 8.33
C LYS A 293 9.51 -14.61 8.92
N ARG A 294 10.26 -15.29 8.04
CA ARG A 294 11.33 -16.22 8.45
C ARG A 294 12.50 -15.54 9.18
N PHE A 295 12.67 -14.23 9.05
CA PHE A 295 13.78 -13.51 9.71
C PHE A 295 13.42 -13.02 11.11
N TYR A 296 12.13 -12.74 11.39
CA TYR A 296 11.68 -12.24 12.69
C TYR A 296 10.82 -13.24 13.48
N GLU A 297 10.44 -14.38 12.92
CA GLU A 297 9.94 -15.52 13.70
C GLU A 297 10.98 -15.84 14.80
N ASN A 298 10.58 -15.67 16.07
CA ASN A 298 11.42 -15.78 17.27
C ASN A 298 12.54 -14.71 17.41
N ARG A 299 12.50 -13.63 16.62
CA ARG A 299 13.48 -12.52 16.65
C ARG A 299 12.80 -11.14 16.53
N TYR A 300 11.82 -10.88 17.39
CA TYR A 300 11.00 -9.65 17.37
C TYR A 300 11.78 -8.36 17.65
N SER A 301 13.01 -8.45 18.17
CA SER A 301 13.87 -7.29 18.48
C SER A 301 14.71 -6.78 17.31
N LEU A 302 14.61 -7.38 16.11
CA LEU A 302 15.40 -6.93 14.96
C LEU A 302 14.88 -5.59 14.42
N CYS A 303 15.74 -4.57 14.44
CA CYS A 303 15.44 -3.31 13.79
C CYS A 303 15.36 -3.45 12.26
N ILE A 304 14.65 -2.53 11.59
CA ILE A 304 14.47 -2.51 10.13
C ILE A 304 15.81 -2.58 9.39
N ALA A 305 16.85 -1.90 9.88
CA ALA A 305 18.17 -1.93 9.26
C ALA A 305 18.81 -3.33 9.29
N SER A 306 18.60 -4.09 10.37
CA SER A 306 19.07 -5.47 10.47
C SER A 306 18.30 -6.38 9.50
N ILE A 307 16.98 -6.20 9.39
CA ILE A 307 16.15 -6.94 8.43
C ILE A 307 16.61 -6.67 7.00
N ASN A 308 16.84 -5.40 6.65
CA ASN A 308 17.33 -5.00 5.33
C ASN A 308 18.70 -5.61 5.02
N GLY A 309 19.64 -5.58 5.98
CA GLY A 309 20.95 -6.19 5.83
C GLY A 309 20.88 -7.70 5.58
N LEU A 310 20.11 -8.43 6.41
CA LEU A 310 19.90 -9.88 6.26
C LEU A 310 19.26 -10.22 4.91
N ARG A 311 18.23 -9.45 4.51
CA ARG A 311 17.53 -9.65 3.24
C ARG A 311 18.48 -9.43 2.07
N GLN A 312 19.25 -8.35 2.08
CA GLN A 312 20.15 -8.02 0.98
C GLN A 312 21.25 -9.09 0.81
N THR A 313 21.84 -9.56 1.92
CA THR A 313 22.81 -10.66 1.89
C THR A 313 22.19 -11.95 1.33
N LYS A 314 21.02 -12.35 1.83
CA LYS A 314 20.35 -13.59 1.38
C LYS A 314 19.92 -13.52 -0.09
N THR A 315 19.40 -12.37 -0.53
CA THR A 315 19.03 -12.15 -1.93
C THR A 315 20.25 -12.18 -2.84
N TYR A 316 21.38 -11.60 -2.41
CA TYR A 316 22.61 -11.66 -3.19
C TYR A 316 23.15 -13.09 -3.30
N LEU A 317 23.15 -13.83 -2.20
CA LEU A 317 23.59 -15.23 -2.14
C LEU A 317 22.77 -16.16 -3.04
N ARG A 318 21.48 -15.88 -3.24
CA ARG A 318 20.62 -16.63 -4.18
C ARG A 318 21.10 -16.57 -5.63
N ARG A 319 21.90 -15.57 -6.02
CA ARG A 319 22.52 -15.52 -7.36
C ARG A 319 23.56 -16.62 -7.57
N TYR A 320 24.01 -17.22 -6.47
CA TYR A 320 25.03 -18.27 -6.41
C TYR A 320 24.45 -19.55 -5.82
N ASP A 321 23.16 -19.81 -6.04
CA ASP A 321 22.43 -20.99 -5.54
C ASP A 321 22.43 -21.17 -4.01
N GLY A 322 22.70 -20.11 -3.25
CA GLY A 322 22.84 -20.22 -1.80
C GLY A 322 24.25 -20.57 -1.33
N ASP A 323 25.20 -20.80 -2.25
CA ASP A 323 26.57 -21.18 -1.95
C ASP A 323 27.47 -19.96 -1.78
N ALA A 324 27.96 -19.77 -0.56
CA ALA A 324 28.83 -18.64 -0.23
C ALA A 324 30.22 -18.77 -0.83
N THR A 325 30.68 -19.98 -1.16
CA THR A 325 32.02 -20.20 -1.73
C THR A 325 32.13 -19.70 -3.17
N LYS A 326 31.00 -19.67 -3.88
CA LYS A 326 30.89 -19.15 -5.25
C LYS A 326 30.82 -17.62 -5.32
N VAL A 327 30.68 -16.94 -4.18
CA VAL A 327 30.59 -15.48 -4.14
C VAL A 327 31.97 -14.88 -4.40
N PRO A 328 32.16 -14.10 -5.48
CA PRO A 328 33.45 -13.49 -5.77
C PRO A 328 33.80 -12.45 -4.71
N LEU A 329 35.00 -12.56 -4.15
CA LEU A 329 35.55 -11.60 -3.19
C LEU A 329 36.14 -10.39 -3.93
N SER A 330 35.26 -9.51 -4.40
CA SER A 330 35.69 -8.28 -5.08
C SER A 330 36.45 -7.34 -4.13
N THR A 331 37.31 -6.50 -4.70
CA THR A 331 38.07 -5.48 -3.96
C THR A 331 37.13 -4.52 -3.22
N GLU A 332 36.00 -4.16 -3.82
CA GLU A 332 34.97 -3.31 -3.20
C GLU A 332 34.31 -4.00 -2.00
N LEU A 333 34.04 -5.32 -2.10
CA LEU A 333 33.48 -6.09 -0.99
C LEU A 333 34.47 -6.14 0.18
N LEU A 334 35.74 -6.43 -0.09
CA LEU A 334 36.80 -6.45 0.93
C LEU A 334 36.98 -5.07 1.59
N GLN A 335 36.97 -3.99 0.82
CA GLN A 335 37.02 -2.62 1.35
C GLN A 335 35.77 -2.29 2.20
N SER A 336 34.59 -2.71 1.78
CA SER A 336 33.34 -2.51 2.52
C SER A 336 33.36 -3.23 3.87
N VAL A 337 33.88 -4.47 3.92
CA VAL A 337 34.07 -5.24 5.17
C VAL A 337 35.06 -4.52 6.09
N ARG A 338 36.20 -4.06 5.58
CA ARG A 338 37.18 -3.30 6.39
C ARG A 338 36.58 -2.04 7.02
N ARG A 339 35.68 -1.35 6.30
CA ARG A 339 35.00 -0.13 6.79
C ARG A 339 33.76 -0.39 7.65
N SER A 340 33.30 -1.64 7.76
CA SER A 340 32.03 -1.98 8.43
C SER A 340 31.98 -1.54 9.90
N ARG A 341 33.06 -1.72 10.65
CA ARG A 341 33.16 -1.31 12.07
C ARG A 341 33.12 0.20 12.24
N ALA A 342 33.81 0.94 11.36
CA ALA A 342 33.77 2.40 11.37
C ALA A 342 32.34 2.91 11.12
N ARG A 343 31.67 2.40 10.07
CA ARG A 343 30.26 2.72 9.76
C ARG A 343 29.30 2.38 10.90
N TYR A 344 29.50 1.24 11.58
CA TYR A 344 28.70 0.87 12.74
C TYR A 344 28.85 1.88 13.87
N THR A 345 30.10 2.24 14.19
CA THR A 345 30.42 3.16 15.29
C THR A 345 29.86 4.56 15.02
N GLU A 346 29.98 5.04 13.78
CA GLU A 346 29.41 6.32 13.35
C GLU A 346 27.88 6.33 13.47
N ARG A 347 27.22 5.23 13.05
CA ARG A 347 25.77 5.08 13.17
C ARG A 347 25.31 5.07 14.63
N THR A 348 26.00 4.34 15.52
CA THR A 348 25.63 4.29 16.94
C THR A 348 25.84 5.63 17.63
N ALA A 349 26.94 6.34 17.33
CA ALA A 349 27.18 7.68 17.84
C ALA A 349 26.10 8.67 17.38
N SER A 350 25.76 8.65 16.09
CA SER A 350 24.71 9.50 15.52
C SER A 350 23.33 9.23 16.14
N ALA A 351 23.00 7.96 16.38
CA ALA A 351 21.74 7.57 17.01
C ALA A 351 21.67 7.95 18.50
N GLN A 352 22.81 7.92 19.21
CA GLN A 352 22.87 8.40 20.59
C GLN A 352 22.70 9.92 20.66
N GLN A 353 23.33 10.66 19.74
CA GLN A 353 23.21 12.11 19.71
C GLN A 353 21.78 12.56 19.37
N SER A 354 21.11 11.91 18.42
CA SER A 354 19.71 12.22 18.10
C SER A 354 18.78 11.93 19.28
N ARG A 355 19.03 10.84 20.04
CA ARG A 355 18.25 10.50 21.24
C ARG A 355 18.41 11.52 22.36
N LYS A 356 19.63 12.04 22.57
CA LYS A 356 19.88 13.13 23.52
C LYS A 356 19.12 14.41 23.13
N ARG A 357 19.21 14.82 21.85
CA ARG A 357 18.49 16.00 21.35
C ARG A 357 16.97 15.90 21.51
N LEU A 358 16.39 14.73 21.28
CA LEU A 358 14.95 14.51 21.48
C LEU A 358 14.58 14.59 22.97
N GLY A 359 15.35 13.98 23.87
CA GLY A 359 15.13 14.10 25.32
C GLY A 359 15.23 15.54 25.84
N ASP A 360 16.21 16.30 25.34
CA ASP A 360 16.39 17.71 25.73
C ASP A 360 15.24 18.59 25.21
N GLN A 361 14.66 18.28 24.05
CA GLN A 361 13.49 18.99 23.50
C GLN A 361 12.20 18.67 24.27
N ASP A 362 11.97 17.40 24.61
CA ASP A 362 10.77 16.98 25.36
C ASP A 362 10.78 17.56 26.78
N THR A 363 11.95 17.60 27.43
CA THR A 363 12.11 18.21 28.75
C THR A 363 11.89 19.73 28.73
N GLY A 364 12.38 20.44 27.70
CA GLY A 364 12.11 21.87 27.53
C GLY A 364 10.62 22.17 27.31
N ALA A 365 9.95 21.39 26.47
CA ALA A 365 8.53 21.57 26.18
C ALA A 365 7.63 21.33 27.42
N ASP A 366 7.94 20.33 28.25
CA ASP A 366 7.20 20.06 29.51
C ASP A 366 7.37 21.20 30.53
N VAL A 367 8.57 21.80 30.59
CA VAL A 367 8.82 22.98 31.44
C VAL A 367 8.02 24.19 30.98
N ASP A 368 8.03 24.47 29.67
CA ASP A 368 7.28 25.59 29.09
C ASP A 368 5.76 25.43 29.26
N GLU A 369 5.23 24.22 29.07
CA GLU A 369 3.81 23.90 29.26
C GLU A 369 3.37 24.08 30.72
N LYS A 370 4.19 23.63 31.68
CA LYS A 370 3.93 23.84 33.12
C LYS A 370 3.94 25.30 33.50
N GLN A 371 4.89 26.09 32.99
CA GLN A 371 4.97 27.52 33.26
C GLN A 371 3.77 28.27 32.68
N LEU A 372 3.37 27.94 31.45
CA LEU A 372 2.20 28.53 30.81
C LEU A 372 0.91 28.22 31.57
N ARG A 373 0.74 26.97 32.02
CA ARG A 373 -0.43 26.57 32.83
C ARG A 373 -0.51 27.34 34.13
N LYS A 374 0.60 27.50 34.85
CA LYS A 374 0.67 28.29 36.09
C LYS A 374 0.24 29.75 35.85
N ASN A 375 0.76 30.37 34.79
CA ASN A 375 0.40 31.76 34.44
C ASN A 375 -1.10 31.92 34.11
N LEU A 376 -1.71 30.92 33.46
CA LEU A 376 -3.15 30.95 33.15
C LEU A 376 -4.00 30.72 34.41
N GLU A 377 -3.59 29.83 35.31
CA GLU A 377 -4.25 29.62 36.60
C GLU A 377 -4.22 30.90 37.46
N GLU A 378 -3.10 31.64 37.48
CA GLU A 378 -2.98 32.95 38.12
C GLU A 378 -3.91 34.02 37.48
N LYS A 379 -4.10 33.99 36.16
CA LYS A 379 -5.06 34.88 35.49
C LYS A 379 -6.51 34.55 35.85
N VAL A 380 -6.87 33.27 35.96
CA VAL A 380 -8.22 32.85 36.37
C VAL A 380 -8.52 33.31 37.80
N THR A 381 -7.57 33.18 38.73
CA THR A 381 -7.78 33.65 40.11
C THR A 381 -7.96 35.16 40.18
N SER A 382 -7.19 35.93 39.38
CA SER A 382 -7.37 37.39 39.26
C SER A 382 -8.74 37.78 38.69
N SER A 383 -9.18 37.14 37.58
CA SER A 383 -10.50 37.40 36.99
C SER A 383 -11.64 37.07 37.95
N ARG A 384 -11.51 36.00 38.75
CA ARG A 384 -12.51 35.65 39.77
C ARG A 384 -12.59 36.70 40.89
N ALA A 385 -11.46 37.31 41.25
CA ALA A 385 -11.46 38.41 42.21
C ALA A 385 -12.13 39.68 41.66
N LEU A 386 -11.94 39.98 40.37
CA LEU A 386 -12.63 41.10 39.70
C LEU A 386 -14.15 40.89 39.64
N LEU A 387 -14.61 39.69 39.29
CA LEU A 387 -16.04 39.35 39.30
C LEU A 387 -16.67 39.54 40.68
N LYS A 388 -15.98 39.09 41.74
CA LYS A 388 -16.44 39.29 43.12
C LYS A 388 -16.54 40.78 43.48
N ARG A 389 -15.56 41.59 43.10
CA ARG A 389 -15.61 43.06 43.31
C ARG A 389 -16.78 43.69 42.57
N ALA A 390 -17.05 43.25 41.34
CA ALA A 390 -18.16 43.76 40.55
C ALA A 390 -19.52 43.40 41.18
N GLU A 391 -19.68 42.19 41.72
CA GLU A 391 -20.86 41.77 42.50
C GLU A 391 -21.06 42.63 43.77
N ASP A 392 -19.98 42.90 44.50
CA ASP A 392 -20.01 43.74 45.71
C ASP A 392 -20.44 45.17 45.38
N ILE A 393 -19.92 45.74 44.29
CA ILE A 393 -20.25 47.09 43.79
C ILE A 393 -21.73 47.15 43.39
N ILE A 394 -22.23 46.20 42.61
CA ILE A 394 -23.65 46.14 42.22
C ILE A 394 -24.55 46.02 43.45
N SER A 395 -24.18 45.15 44.39
CA SER A 395 -24.93 44.96 45.64
C SER A 395 -24.97 46.23 46.47
N SER A 396 -23.88 47.00 46.51
CA SER A 396 -23.82 48.30 47.19
C SER A 396 -24.66 49.36 46.48
N GLY A 397 -24.62 49.42 45.14
CA GLY A 397 -25.40 50.36 44.33
C GLY A 397 -26.90 50.12 44.44
N LEU A 398 -27.32 48.85 44.51
CA LEU A 398 -28.71 48.48 44.74
C LEU A 398 -29.20 48.90 46.15
N ARG A 399 -28.35 48.79 47.17
CA ARG A 399 -28.68 49.25 48.53
C ARG A 399 -28.74 50.78 48.65
N SER A 400 -27.85 51.48 47.94
CA SER A 400 -27.74 52.95 47.96
C SER A 400 -28.67 53.66 46.96
N LYS A 401 -29.37 52.91 46.09
CA LYS A 401 -30.13 53.42 44.93
C LYS A 401 -29.28 54.30 43.98
N SER A 402 -27.98 54.06 43.95
CA SER A 402 -27.05 54.75 43.04
C SER A 402 -26.98 54.02 41.70
N LEU A 403 -27.53 54.65 40.65
CA LEU A 403 -27.50 54.10 39.29
C LEU A 403 -26.06 54.00 38.76
N GLU A 404 -25.22 54.98 39.08
CA GLU A 404 -23.81 55.04 38.66
C GLU A 404 -22.99 53.86 39.20
N GLN A 405 -23.20 53.46 40.45
CA GLN A 405 -22.53 52.30 41.03
C GLN A 405 -22.98 50.98 40.39
N VAL A 406 -24.26 50.86 40.05
CA VAL A 406 -24.80 49.69 39.35
C VAL A 406 -24.22 49.60 37.94
N GLU A 407 -24.15 50.72 37.21
CA GLU A 407 -23.57 50.78 35.87
C GLU A 407 -22.06 50.45 35.87
N ALA A 408 -21.29 51.05 36.78
CA ALA A 408 -19.86 50.75 36.94
C ALA A 408 -19.61 49.27 37.28
N GLY A 409 -20.44 48.69 38.16
CA GLY A 409 -20.39 47.27 38.48
C GLY A 409 -20.75 46.36 37.30
N GLN A 410 -21.72 46.75 36.48
CA GLN A 410 -22.09 46.01 35.26
C GLN A 410 -20.97 46.02 34.20
N THR A 411 -20.28 47.16 34.02
CA THR A 411 -19.12 47.24 33.13
C THR A 411 -17.99 46.31 33.60
N LEU A 412 -17.68 46.31 34.90
CA LEU A 412 -16.65 45.43 35.48
C LEU A 412 -17.04 43.94 35.39
N LEU A 413 -18.32 43.61 35.52
CA LEU A 413 -18.82 42.24 35.30
C LEU A 413 -18.62 41.81 33.85
N ALA A 414 -18.92 42.67 32.87
CA ALA A 414 -18.76 42.37 31.46
C ALA A 414 -17.27 42.12 31.11
N GLU A 415 -16.39 42.97 31.62
CA GLU A 415 -14.94 42.83 31.44
C GLU A 415 -14.39 41.56 32.09
N GLY A 416 -14.76 41.31 33.36
CA GLY A 416 -14.35 40.12 34.11
C GLY A 416 -14.83 38.81 33.46
N ASN A 417 -16.06 38.79 32.95
CA ASN A 417 -16.62 37.61 32.27
C ASN A 417 -15.91 37.34 30.93
N SER A 418 -15.63 38.38 30.15
CA SER A 418 -14.89 38.25 28.88
C SER A 418 -13.48 37.71 29.13
N ALA A 419 -12.74 38.30 30.07
CA ALA A 419 -11.39 37.87 30.42
C ALA A 419 -11.34 36.45 31.01
N SER A 420 -12.31 36.10 31.86
CA SER A 420 -12.42 34.76 32.44
C SER A 420 -12.74 33.71 31.38
N SER A 421 -13.68 33.99 30.47
CA SER A 421 -14.05 33.06 29.40
C SER A 421 -12.87 32.77 28.48
N GLN A 422 -12.12 33.80 28.06
CA GLN A 422 -10.95 33.63 27.20
C GLN A 422 -9.86 32.77 27.86
N THR A 423 -9.59 33.02 29.14
CA THR A 423 -8.56 32.30 29.90
C THR A 423 -8.94 30.83 30.12
N LEU A 424 -10.22 30.56 30.41
CA LEU A 424 -10.73 29.20 30.58
C LEU A 424 -10.69 28.39 29.27
N SER A 425 -11.00 29.01 28.13
CA SER A 425 -10.87 28.35 26.81
C SER A 425 -9.41 27.96 26.53
N GLN A 426 -8.44 28.82 26.87
CA GLN A 426 -7.01 28.52 26.70
C GLN A 426 -6.54 27.36 27.59
N LEU A 427 -7.03 27.26 28.83
CA LEU A 427 -6.76 26.14 29.73
C LEU A 427 -7.36 24.82 29.21
N GLU A 428 -8.57 24.86 28.66
CA GLU A 428 -9.23 23.69 28.08
C GLU A 428 -8.46 23.16 26.85
N GLU A 429 -7.96 24.06 26.00
CA GLU A 429 -7.12 23.69 24.85
C GLU A 429 -5.80 23.04 25.28
N LEU A 430 -5.16 23.54 26.35
CA LEU A 430 -3.93 22.93 26.89
C LEU A 430 -4.22 21.54 27.48
N SER A 431 -5.32 21.37 28.20
CA SER A 431 -5.72 20.06 28.73
C SER A 431 -6.05 19.04 27.62
N LYS A 432 -6.60 19.51 26.49
CA LYS A 432 -6.84 18.66 25.32
C LYS A 432 -5.51 18.22 24.66
N LYS A 433 -4.51 19.10 24.60
CA LYS A 433 -3.19 18.76 24.07
C LYS A 433 -2.48 17.70 24.93
N SER A 434 -2.48 17.85 26.26
CA SER A 434 -1.79 16.91 27.16
C SER A 434 -2.36 15.47 27.10
N SER A 435 -3.69 15.30 26.95
CA SER A 435 -4.33 13.98 26.82
C SER A 435 -3.97 13.24 25.53
N VAL A 436 -3.69 13.97 24.44
CA VAL A 436 -3.23 13.39 23.16
C VAL A 436 -1.76 12.94 23.25
N THR A 437 -0.92 13.67 23.97
CA THR A 437 0.52 13.37 24.14
C THR A 437 0.76 12.10 24.96
N VAL A 438 -0.05 11.86 26.00
CA VAL A 438 0.01 10.66 26.85
C VAL A 438 -0.38 9.39 26.08
N ALA A 439 -1.37 9.48 25.17
CA ALA A 439 -1.73 8.37 24.28
C ALA A 439 -0.63 8.05 23.25
N HIS A 440 0.20 9.04 22.89
CA HIS A 440 1.29 8.87 21.95
C HIS A 440 2.56 8.25 22.60
N HIS A 441 2.79 8.51 23.89
CA HIS A 441 3.92 7.95 24.66
C HIS A 441 3.74 6.46 24.96
N SER A 442 2.54 6.02 25.35
CA SER A 442 2.28 4.59 25.65
C SER A 442 2.47 3.67 24.42
N SER A 443 2.23 4.19 23.21
CA SER A 443 2.47 3.47 21.95
C SER A 443 3.95 3.45 21.53
N CYS A 444 4.77 4.41 21.99
CA CYS A 444 6.18 4.49 21.66
C CYS A 444 7.05 3.70 22.64
N ASP A 445 6.72 3.70 23.94
CA ASP A 445 7.49 2.97 24.96
C ASP A 445 7.46 1.44 24.79
N ALA A 446 6.38 0.90 24.23
CA ALA A 446 6.30 -0.52 23.85
C ALA A 446 7.28 -0.91 22.71
N CYS A 447 7.69 0.05 21.88
CA CYS A 447 8.67 -0.17 20.80
C CYS A 447 10.11 0.15 21.26
N VAL A 448 10.26 1.02 22.26
CA VAL A 448 11.55 1.54 22.74
C VAL A 448 12.15 0.72 23.89
N SER A 449 11.32 0.03 24.69
CA SER A 449 11.77 -0.85 25.79
C SER A 449 12.52 -2.11 25.33
N SER A 450 12.41 -2.51 24.06
CA SER A 450 13.17 -3.65 23.49
C SER A 450 14.66 -3.35 23.22
N LEU A 451 15.16 -2.15 23.60
CA LEU A 451 16.56 -1.73 23.46
C LEU A 451 17.40 -1.90 24.74
N ALA A 452 16.90 -2.62 25.75
CA ALA A 452 17.71 -3.03 26.90
C ALA A 452 18.86 -3.95 26.42
N THR A 453 20.09 -3.46 26.52
CA THR A 453 21.31 -4.21 26.25
C THR A 453 21.52 -5.31 27.29
N PRO A 454 21.77 -6.58 26.92
CA PRO A 454 22.35 -7.54 27.84
C PRO A 454 23.81 -7.15 28.14
N PRO A 455 24.36 -7.50 29.31
CA PRO A 455 25.76 -7.20 29.64
C PRO A 455 26.71 -7.89 28.64
N PRO A 456 27.91 -7.32 28.41
CA PRO A 456 28.87 -7.90 27.48
C PRO A 456 29.25 -9.32 27.96
N PRO A 457 29.33 -10.32 27.04
CA PRO A 457 29.84 -11.63 27.42
C PRO A 457 31.29 -11.46 27.88
N LYS A 458 31.58 -11.96 29.08
CA LYS A 458 32.96 -12.12 29.57
C LYS A 458 33.77 -12.85 28.51
N ARG A 459 34.96 -12.35 28.21
CA ARG A 459 35.92 -12.97 27.28
C ARG A 459 36.10 -14.45 27.62
N THR A 460 35.51 -15.34 26.81
CA THR A 460 36.00 -16.69 26.64
C THR A 460 36.71 -16.75 25.30
N SER A 461 38.03 -16.89 25.38
CA SER A 461 38.90 -17.29 24.28
C SER A 461 38.37 -18.61 23.71
N CYS A 462 37.92 -18.59 22.44
CA CYS A 462 37.79 -19.81 21.64
C CYS A 462 38.71 -19.64 20.43
N TYR A 463 39.93 -20.16 20.59
CA TYR A 463 40.80 -20.56 19.48
C TYR A 463 40.03 -21.55 18.61
N MET A 464 39.82 -21.24 17.33
CA MET A 464 39.61 -22.30 16.34
C MET A 464 40.97 -22.64 15.74
N SER A 465 41.45 -23.81 16.14
CA SER A 465 42.59 -24.51 15.57
C SER A 465 42.33 -24.85 14.11
N CYS A 466 43.16 -24.33 13.21
CA CYS A 466 43.50 -25.03 11.99
C CYS A 466 44.29 -26.29 12.37
N SER A 467 43.74 -27.47 12.10
CA SER A 467 44.54 -28.70 12.03
C SER A 467 44.45 -29.21 10.60
N SER A 468 45.49 -28.88 9.84
CA SER A 468 45.99 -29.67 8.73
C SER A 468 46.20 -31.10 9.21
N ASN A 469 45.79 -32.09 8.41
CA ASN A 469 46.50 -33.38 8.36
C ASN A 469 46.35 -33.93 6.95
N ALA A 470 47.46 -33.84 6.22
CA ALA A 470 47.74 -34.54 4.98
C ALA A 470 48.55 -35.79 5.33
N THR A 471 48.14 -36.95 4.78
CA THR A 471 48.91 -38.19 4.54
C THR A 471 47.85 -39.24 4.13
N VAL A 472 47.91 -39.98 3.03
CA VAL A 472 48.85 -40.21 1.91
C VAL A 472 47.99 -40.38 0.65
#